data_AF-A0A1B7NT19-F1
#
_entry.id   AF-A0A1B7NT19-F1
#
_cell.length_a   1.000
_cell.length_b   1.000
_cell.length_c   1.000
_cell.angle_alpha   90.00
_cell.angle_beta   90.00
_cell.angle_gamma   90.00
#
_symmetry.space_group_name_H-M   'P 1'
#
loop_
_entity.id
_entity.type
_entity.pdbx_description
1 polymer ?
#
loop_
_entity_poly.entity_id
_entity_poly.type
_entity_poly.pdbx_seq_one_letter_code
_entity_poly.pdbx_strand_id
1 'polypeptide(L)'
;MKSVVILWFLALTIWALNPAFPRDQGDQTVITINKDKAAHSYEYCDGNPVDGCWESLDCSLTQIDMMSMASRLEFIKYLSTWRLDTLHSVDQFHAFEGVVTFFMRKDIANSGTWLSLVNAACIEALQRGAAISLGLSSNTGGNPASEKWADYFHQRRSGRLTDRSV
;
A
#
# COMPACT_ATOMS: atom_id res chain seq x y z
N MET A 1 -26.15 -1.21 59.45
CA MET A 1 -24.81 -1.70 59.07
C MET A 1 -24.95 -2.72 57.94
N LYS A 2 -24.30 -2.44 56.80
CA LYS A 2 -23.77 -3.36 55.79
C LYS A 2 -24.68 -4.53 55.35
N SER A 3 -25.36 -4.40 54.19
CA SER A 3 -25.67 -5.54 53.27
C SER A 3 -26.43 -5.14 51.97
N VAL A 4 -26.20 -3.98 51.33
CA VAL A 4 -26.88 -3.68 50.04
C VAL A 4 -26.02 -2.85 49.06
N VAL A 5 -24.73 -3.18 48.89
CA VAL A 5 -23.87 -2.50 47.89
C VAL A 5 -23.14 -3.49 46.98
N ILE A 6 -23.74 -4.66 46.74
CA ILE A 6 -23.16 -5.67 45.83
C ILE A 6 -24.27 -6.14 44.89
N LEU A 7 -24.79 -5.25 44.04
CA LEU A 7 -25.63 -5.62 42.89
C LEU A 7 -25.74 -4.53 41.81
N TRP A 8 -24.96 -3.45 41.91
CA TRP A 8 -24.96 -2.34 40.94
C TRP A 8 -23.68 -2.25 40.08
N PHE A 9 -22.89 -3.32 40.01
CA PHE A 9 -21.69 -3.38 39.13
C PHE A 9 -21.76 -4.43 38.02
N LEU A 10 -22.87 -5.18 37.90
CA LEU A 10 -23.05 -6.21 36.86
C LEU A 10 -24.00 -5.83 35.72
N ALA A 11 -24.49 -4.59 35.67
CA ALA A 11 -25.37 -4.09 34.61
C ALA A 11 -24.72 -3.04 33.70
N LEU A 12 -23.39 -2.86 33.76
CA LEU A 12 -22.65 -1.88 32.93
C LEU A 12 -21.71 -2.53 31.91
N THR A 13 -21.72 -3.85 31.75
CA THR A 13 -20.83 -4.57 30.81
C THR A 13 -21.52 -5.03 29.52
N ILE A 14 -22.80 -4.74 29.30
CA ILE A 14 -23.52 -5.20 28.09
C ILE A 14 -23.58 -4.13 26.99
N TRP A 15 -23.24 -2.87 27.28
CA TRP A 15 -23.29 -1.79 26.27
C TRP A 15 -21.98 -1.54 25.49
N ALA A 16 -20.93 -2.32 25.76
CA ALA A 16 -19.63 -2.21 25.08
C ALA A 16 -19.37 -3.28 24.01
N LEU A 17 -20.36 -4.11 23.65
CA LEU A 17 -20.18 -5.22 22.70
C LEU A 17 -21.01 -5.12 21.42
N ASN A 18 -21.79 -4.05 21.24
CA ASN A 18 -22.41 -3.78 19.95
C ASN A 18 -21.74 -2.55 19.33
N PRO A 19 -20.76 -2.72 18.42
CA PRO A 19 -20.43 -1.62 17.54
C PRO A 19 -21.70 -1.26 16.77
N ALA A 20 -22.22 -0.07 17.01
CA ALA A 20 -23.21 0.52 16.12
C ALA A 20 -22.56 0.57 14.74
N PHE A 21 -23.04 -0.27 13.81
CA PHE A 21 -22.64 -0.18 12.41
C PHE A 21 -22.80 1.28 11.97
N PRO A 22 -21.77 1.90 11.37
CA PRO A 22 -21.91 3.20 10.75
C PRO A 22 -23.09 3.12 9.78
N ARG A 23 -24.06 4.01 9.99
CA ARG A 23 -25.17 4.22 9.07
C ARG A 23 -24.55 4.50 7.70
N ASP A 24 -24.88 3.65 6.74
CA ASP A 24 -24.48 3.76 5.34
C ASP A 24 -24.88 5.15 4.81
N GLN A 25 -23.88 6.02 4.76
CA GLN A 25 -24.00 7.36 4.22
C GLN A 25 -23.22 7.35 2.90
N GLY A 26 -23.76 6.62 1.92
CA GLY A 26 -23.38 6.70 0.50
C GLY A 26 -21.88 6.71 0.26
N ASP A 27 -21.26 5.54 0.42
CA ASP A 27 -19.85 5.31 0.13
C ASP A 27 -19.52 5.63 -1.34
N GLN A 28 -18.96 6.81 -1.60
CA GLN A 28 -18.47 7.22 -2.93
C GLN A 28 -17.13 6.56 -3.28
N THR A 29 -16.63 5.60 -2.49
CA THR A 29 -15.37 4.90 -2.76
C THR A 29 -15.52 3.43 -3.18
N VAL A 30 -16.76 2.94 -3.35
CA VAL A 30 -17.00 1.57 -3.83
C VAL A 30 -16.94 1.50 -5.36
N ILE A 31 -15.88 0.91 -5.90
CA ILE A 31 -15.88 0.40 -7.28
C ILE A 31 -16.66 -0.92 -7.28
N THR A 32 -17.86 -0.93 -7.86
CA THR A 32 -18.64 -2.15 -8.07
C THR A 32 -17.94 -3.02 -9.11
N ILE A 33 -17.31 -4.12 -8.68
CA ILE A 33 -16.78 -5.14 -9.60
C ILE A 33 -17.92 -6.07 -10.00
N ASN A 34 -18.34 -6.00 -11.26
CA ASN A 34 -19.22 -7.01 -11.85
C ASN A 34 -18.45 -8.33 -11.96
N LYS A 35 -18.85 -9.32 -11.16
CA LYS A 35 -18.12 -10.59 -10.96
C LYS A 35 -18.30 -11.62 -12.08
N ASP A 36 -18.96 -11.27 -13.18
CA ASP A 36 -19.48 -12.25 -14.14
C ASP A 36 -18.75 -12.33 -15.50
N LYS A 37 -17.57 -11.73 -15.67
CA LYS A 37 -16.85 -11.77 -16.97
C LYS A 37 -15.33 -11.96 -16.89
N ALA A 38 -14.85 -12.91 -16.10
CA ALA A 38 -13.45 -13.35 -16.20
C ALA A 38 -13.33 -14.87 -16.13
N ALA A 39 -13.99 -15.53 -17.08
CA ALA A 39 -13.65 -16.90 -17.45
C ALA A 39 -12.85 -16.85 -18.75
N HIS A 40 -11.52 -16.92 -18.67
CA HIS A 40 -10.68 -17.56 -19.69
C HIS A 40 -9.36 -18.02 -19.06
N SER A 41 -9.15 -19.32 -19.14
CA SER A 41 -7.95 -20.05 -18.77
C SER A 41 -6.80 -19.75 -19.74
N TYR A 42 -5.61 -19.47 -19.21
CA TYR A 42 -4.36 -19.77 -19.89
C TYR A 42 -3.40 -20.39 -18.87
N GLU A 43 -2.99 -21.60 -19.16
CA GLU A 43 -1.93 -22.33 -18.50
C GLU A 43 -0.62 -21.99 -19.21
N TYR A 44 0.22 -21.18 -18.57
CA TYR A 44 1.67 -21.21 -18.74
C TYR A 44 2.35 -20.58 -17.51
N CYS A 45 3.37 -21.27 -17.00
CA CYS A 45 4.19 -20.91 -15.85
C CYS A 45 5.16 -19.76 -16.19
N ASP A 46 5.48 -18.94 -15.18
CA ASP A 46 6.53 -17.91 -15.19
C ASP A 46 6.19 -16.62 -15.96
N GLY A 47 5.51 -15.71 -15.28
CA GLY A 47 5.22 -14.36 -15.77
C GLY A 47 4.43 -13.59 -14.72
N ASN A 48 5.10 -12.67 -14.02
CA ASN A 48 4.41 -11.75 -13.12
C ASN A 48 3.40 -10.95 -13.97
N PRO A 49 2.09 -10.94 -13.64
CA PRO A 49 1.05 -10.34 -14.49
C PRO A 49 1.06 -8.80 -14.52
N VAL A 50 2.22 -8.17 -14.36
CA VAL A 50 2.32 -6.74 -14.03
C VAL A 50 3.39 -5.97 -14.81
N ASP A 51 4.02 -6.58 -15.82
CA ASP A 51 5.12 -5.96 -16.58
C ASP A 51 4.74 -4.61 -17.23
N GLY A 52 3.49 -4.40 -17.62
CA GLY A 52 3.06 -3.16 -18.28
C GLY A 52 3.10 -1.92 -17.38
N CYS A 53 2.52 -1.98 -16.18
CA CYS A 53 2.38 -0.78 -15.34
C CYS A 53 3.67 -0.43 -14.56
N TRP A 54 4.63 -1.37 -14.48
CA TRP A 54 5.92 -1.13 -13.84
C TRP A 54 6.77 -0.17 -14.66
N GLU A 55 6.71 -0.26 -15.98
CA GLU A 55 7.47 0.62 -16.87
C GLU A 55 6.92 2.04 -16.91
N SER A 56 5.59 2.18 -16.91
CA SER A 56 4.88 3.46 -16.89
C SER A 56 4.75 4.09 -15.50
N LEU A 57 5.03 3.33 -14.42
CA LEU A 57 4.86 3.75 -13.03
C LEU A 57 3.42 4.19 -12.71
N ASP A 58 2.45 3.46 -13.25
CA ASP A 58 1.02 3.78 -13.14
C ASP A 58 0.16 2.63 -12.59
N CYS A 59 0.75 1.65 -11.92
CA CYS A 59 -0.02 0.59 -11.30
C CYS A 59 -0.99 1.17 -10.27
N SER A 60 -2.26 0.82 -10.42
CA SER A 60 -3.31 1.17 -9.45
C SER A 60 -3.12 0.41 -8.14
N LEU A 61 -3.69 0.96 -7.06
CA LEU A 61 -3.80 0.27 -5.76
C LEU A 61 -4.25 -1.18 -5.90
N THR A 62 -5.32 -1.42 -6.67
CA THR A 62 -5.89 -2.76 -6.84
C THR A 62 -4.95 -3.71 -7.57
N GLN A 63 -4.23 -3.24 -8.60
CA GLN A 63 -3.23 -4.05 -9.28
C GLN A 63 -2.09 -4.46 -8.34
N ILE A 64 -1.64 -3.53 -7.49
CA ILE A 64 -0.60 -3.83 -6.49
C ILE A 64 -1.16 -4.75 -5.40
N ASP A 65 -2.41 -4.56 -4.96
CA ASP A 65 -3.02 -5.42 -3.93
C ASP A 65 -3.15 -6.88 -4.39
N MET A 66 -3.39 -7.10 -5.68
CA MET A 66 -3.41 -8.42 -6.30
C MET A 66 -2.01 -9.04 -6.46
N MET A 67 -0.93 -8.26 -6.38
CA MET A 67 0.43 -8.81 -6.42
C MET A 67 0.71 -9.65 -5.19
N SER A 68 1.41 -10.76 -5.39
CA SER A 68 2.07 -11.47 -4.29
C SER A 68 3.10 -10.56 -3.61
N MET A 69 3.38 -10.81 -2.34
CA MET A 69 4.45 -10.08 -1.64
C MET A 69 5.82 -10.22 -2.33
N ALA A 70 6.11 -11.38 -2.93
CA ALA A 70 7.33 -11.58 -3.71
C ALA A 70 7.39 -10.67 -4.94
N SER A 71 6.28 -10.55 -5.68
CA SER A 71 6.16 -9.66 -6.83
C SER A 71 6.32 -8.19 -6.43
N ARG A 72 5.78 -7.79 -5.27
CA ARG A 72 5.97 -6.43 -4.74
C ARG A 72 7.41 -6.14 -4.35
N LEU A 73 8.11 -7.12 -3.77
CA LEU A 73 9.52 -7.00 -3.46
C LEU A 73 10.35 -6.79 -4.75
N GLU A 74 10.07 -7.57 -5.79
CA GLU A 74 10.72 -7.39 -7.09
C GLU A 74 10.40 -6.04 -7.72
N PHE A 75 9.16 -5.54 -7.58
CA PHE A 75 8.80 -4.20 -8.06
C PHE A 75 9.61 -3.10 -7.36
N ILE A 76 9.74 -3.18 -6.04
CA ILE A 76 10.53 -2.21 -5.25
C ILE A 76 12.00 -2.23 -5.69
N LYS A 77 12.59 -3.42 -5.87
CA LYS A 77 13.96 -3.55 -6.37
C LYS A 77 14.13 -2.99 -7.78
N TYR A 78 13.14 -3.23 -8.65
CA TYR A 78 13.11 -2.65 -10.00
C TYR A 78 13.08 -1.12 -9.94
N LEU A 79 12.23 -0.52 -9.11
CA LEU A 79 12.18 0.94 -8.93
C LEU A 79 13.53 1.47 -8.46
N SER A 80 14.12 0.85 -7.44
CA SER A 80 15.42 1.26 -6.88
C SER A 80 16.52 1.23 -7.94
N THR A 81 16.60 0.14 -8.69
CA THR A 81 17.65 -0.09 -9.69
C THR A 81 17.51 0.83 -10.91
N TRP A 82 16.29 1.00 -11.44
CA TRP A 82 16.10 1.56 -12.78
C TRP A 82 15.50 2.96 -12.82
N ARG A 83 14.84 3.41 -11.75
CA ARG A 83 14.10 4.68 -11.74
C ARG A 83 14.69 5.69 -10.76
N LEU A 84 15.16 5.22 -9.61
CA LEU A 84 15.49 6.07 -8.47
C LEU A 84 16.96 6.52 -8.43
N ASP A 85 17.83 5.93 -9.26
CA ASP A 85 19.21 6.39 -9.45
C ASP A 85 19.27 7.83 -9.97
N THR A 86 18.46 8.14 -11.00
CA THR A 86 18.28 9.51 -11.53
C THR A 86 17.80 10.51 -10.45
N LEU A 87 17.19 10.02 -9.38
CA LEU A 87 16.67 10.82 -8.27
C LEU A 87 17.62 10.81 -7.05
N HIS A 88 18.82 10.26 -7.18
CA HIS A 88 19.83 10.12 -6.11
C HIS A 88 19.23 9.54 -4.83
N SER A 89 18.36 8.54 -4.96
CA SER A 89 17.54 8.02 -3.85
C SER A 89 17.63 6.49 -3.69
N VAL A 90 18.52 5.80 -4.41
CA VAL A 90 18.61 4.31 -4.47
C VAL A 90 18.60 3.62 -3.09
N ASP A 91 19.28 4.20 -2.10
CA ASP A 91 19.47 3.65 -0.75
C ASP A 91 18.24 3.77 0.17
N GLN A 92 17.21 4.52 -0.23
CA GLN A 92 16.16 4.98 0.69
C GLN A 92 14.96 4.04 0.81
N PHE A 93 15.02 2.87 0.15
CA PHE A 93 13.89 1.94 0.03
C PHE A 93 14.10 0.59 0.72
N HIS A 94 15.25 0.37 1.36
CA HIS A 94 15.49 -0.85 2.14
C HIS A 94 14.46 -1.05 3.26
N ALA A 95 13.86 0.02 3.78
CA ALA A 95 12.73 -0.08 4.71
C ALA A 95 11.51 -0.78 4.09
N PHE A 96 11.19 -0.50 2.83
CA PHE A 96 10.11 -1.20 2.12
C PHE A 96 10.45 -2.67 1.91
N GLU A 97 11.66 -2.97 1.46
CA GLU A 97 12.13 -4.35 1.29
C GLU A 97 12.04 -5.14 2.61
N GLY A 98 12.45 -4.52 3.71
CA GLY A 98 12.38 -5.09 5.06
C GLY A 98 10.95 -5.40 5.50
N VAL A 99 10.02 -4.46 5.30
CA VAL A 99 8.59 -4.65 5.63
C VAL A 99 7.96 -5.76 4.78
N VAL A 100 8.20 -5.76 3.47
CA VAL A 100 7.68 -6.81 2.58
C VAL A 100 8.26 -8.18 2.94
N THR A 101 9.57 -8.24 3.20
CA THR A 101 10.25 -9.48 3.66
C THR A 101 9.67 -9.97 4.99
N PHE A 102 9.38 -9.07 5.92
CA PHE A 102 8.72 -9.42 7.18
C PHE A 102 7.33 -10.00 6.95
N PHE A 103 6.52 -9.39 6.08
CA PHE A 103 5.20 -9.90 5.73
C PHE A 103 5.26 -11.27 5.05
N MET A 104 6.22 -11.50 4.16
CA MET A 104 6.47 -12.81 3.55
C MET A 104 6.81 -13.86 4.60
N ARG A 105 7.74 -13.55 5.52
CA ARG A 105 8.17 -14.48 6.58
C ARG A 105 7.09 -14.81 7.59
N LYS A 106 6.13 -13.91 7.79
CA LYS A 106 5.03 -14.09 8.75
C LYS A 106 3.72 -14.56 8.12
N ASP A 107 3.62 -14.54 6.79
CA ASP A 107 2.41 -14.89 6.05
C ASP A 107 1.15 -14.13 6.53
N ILE A 108 1.29 -12.81 6.70
CA ILE A 108 0.23 -11.95 7.28
C ILE A 108 -0.36 -10.91 6.33
N ALA A 109 0.16 -10.79 5.11
CA ALA A 109 -0.25 -9.77 4.15
C ALA A 109 -0.75 -10.39 2.84
N ASN A 110 -1.52 -11.46 2.93
CA ASN A 110 -2.17 -12.06 1.76
C ASN A 110 -3.13 -11.05 1.11
N SER A 111 -3.32 -11.16 -0.21
CA SER A 111 -4.16 -10.21 -0.99
C SER A 111 -5.56 -10.05 -0.37
N GLY A 112 -6.09 -8.83 -0.39
CA GLY A 112 -7.38 -8.50 0.24
C GLY A 112 -7.36 -8.36 1.77
N THR A 113 -6.24 -8.67 2.44
CA THR A 113 -6.08 -8.34 3.87
C THR A 113 -5.83 -6.84 4.05
N TRP A 114 -6.17 -6.31 5.22
CA TRP A 114 -5.87 -4.91 5.54
C TRP A 114 -4.37 -4.59 5.43
N LEU A 115 -3.49 -5.50 5.86
CA LEU A 115 -2.04 -5.32 5.73
C LEU A 115 -1.58 -5.30 4.27
N SER A 116 -2.19 -6.13 3.41
CA SER A 116 -1.93 -6.11 1.98
C SER A 116 -2.33 -4.78 1.35
N LEU A 117 -3.52 -4.26 1.67
CA LEU A 117 -4.01 -2.99 1.16
C LEU A 117 -3.12 -1.81 1.60
N VAL A 118 -2.73 -1.78 2.88
CA VAL A 118 -1.83 -0.74 3.40
C VAL A 118 -0.48 -0.78 2.67
N ASN A 119 0.10 -1.97 2.52
CA ASN A 119 1.36 -2.12 1.79
C ASN A 119 1.23 -1.71 0.32
N ALA A 120 0.13 -2.07 -0.33
CA ALA A 120 -0.16 -1.69 -1.71
C ALA A 120 -0.28 -0.17 -1.86
N ALA A 121 -0.97 0.50 -0.93
CA ALA A 121 -1.10 1.96 -0.92
C ALA A 121 0.24 2.67 -0.70
N CYS A 122 1.13 2.12 0.14
CA CYS A 122 2.47 2.66 0.32
C CYS A 122 3.31 2.55 -0.96
N ILE A 123 3.23 1.41 -1.67
CA ILE A 123 3.96 1.18 -2.92
C ILE A 123 3.37 2.01 -4.06
N GLU A 124 2.04 2.19 -4.11
CA GLU A 124 1.40 3.10 -5.06
C GLU A 124 1.88 4.55 -4.86
N ALA A 125 1.88 5.03 -3.62
CA ALA A 125 2.38 6.37 -3.33
C ALA A 125 3.83 6.54 -3.78
N LEU A 126 4.66 5.53 -3.53
CA LEU A 126 6.06 5.53 -3.90
C LEU A 126 6.26 5.63 -5.42
N GLN A 127 5.64 4.73 -6.20
CA GLN A 127 5.81 4.73 -7.65
C GLN A 127 5.30 6.02 -8.29
N ARG A 128 4.17 6.56 -7.79
CA ARG A 128 3.56 7.76 -8.34
C ARG A 128 4.41 8.98 -8.01
N GLY A 129 4.96 9.05 -6.79
CA GLY A 129 5.93 10.08 -6.43
C GLY A 129 7.16 10.04 -7.34
N ALA A 130 7.69 8.85 -7.65
CA ALA A 130 8.79 8.71 -8.59
C ALA A 130 8.41 9.14 -10.01
N ALA A 131 7.23 8.73 -10.50
CA ALA A 131 6.71 9.14 -11.81
C ALA A 131 6.59 10.67 -11.93
N ILE A 132 6.09 11.33 -10.89
CA ILE A 132 5.99 12.79 -10.80
C ILE A 132 7.38 13.43 -10.85
N SER A 133 8.32 12.97 -10.04
CA SER A 133 9.66 13.56 -9.99
C SER A 133 10.51 13.33 -11.23
N LEU A 134 10.22 12.26 -11.98
CA LEU A 134 10.81 11.98 -13.29
C LEU A 134 10.12 12.74 -14.43
N GLY A 135 9.00 13.43 -14.18
CA GLY A 135 8.23 14.14 -15.20
C GLY A 135 7.43 13.21 -16.12
N LEU A 136 7.18 11.97 -15.70
CA LEU A 136 6.44 10.96 -16.49
C LEU A 136 4.92 11.08 -16.30
N SER A 137 4.47 11.64 -15.17
CA SER A 137 3.05 11.77 -14.84
C SER A 137 2.81 12.89 -13.83
N SER A 138 1.58 13.39 -13.74
CA SER A 138 1.10 14.25 -12.65
C SER A 138 0.04 13.57 -11.79
N ASN A 139 -0.26 12.29 -12.07
CA ASN A 139 -1.36 11.57 -11.43
C ASN A 139 -0.95 11.00 -10.06
N THR A 140 -1.55 11.50 -8.99
CA THR A 140 -1.32 11.06 -7.61
C THR A 140 -2.11 9.81 -7.23
N GLY A 141 -3.05 9.36 -8.06
CA GLY A 141 -3.97 8.25 -7.76
C GLY A 141 -4.96 8.56 -6.64
N GLY A 142 -5.09 9.84 -6.24
CA GLY A 142 -5.84 10.24 -5.04
C GLY A 142 -5.10 9.92 -3.73
N ASN A 143 -3.87 9.39 -3.80
CA ASN A 143 -3.05 9.10 -2.64
C ASN A 143 -2.19 10.32 -2.27
N PRO A 144 -2.48 11.01 -1.15
CA PRO A 144 -1.76 12.25 -0.79
C PRO A 144 -0.29 12.00 -0.43
N ALA A 145 0.13 10.76 -0.17
CA ALA A 145 1.53 10.46 0.06
C ALA A 145 2.36 10.49 -1.24
N SER A 146 1.73 10.38 -2.43
CA SER A 146 2.41 10.49 -3.72
C SER A 146 3.14 11.83 -3.87
N GLU A 147 2.49 12.93 -3.48
CA GLU A 147 3.09 14.27 -3.53
C GLU A 147 4.24 14.43 -2.54
N LYS A 148 4.15 13.80 -1.37
CA LYS A 148 5.22 13.81 -0.36
C LYS A 148 6.46 13.05 -0.86
N TRP A 149 6.26 11.92 -1.52
CA TRP A 149 7.35 11.21 -2.18
C TRP A 149 7.97 12.03 -3.30
N ALA A 150 7.14 12.70 -4.12
CA ALA A 150 7.65 13.57 -5.17
C ALA A 150 8.51 14.71 -4.60
N ASP A 151 8.03 15.41 -3.57
CA ASP A 151 8.79 16.45 -2.88
C ASP A 151 10.10 15.92 -2.31
N TYR A 152 10.05 14.76 -1.64
CA TYR A 152 11.25 14.09 -1.12
C TYR A 152 12.29 13.84 -2.21
N PHE A 153 11.89 13.29 -3.36
CA PHE A 153 12.79 13.03 -4.48
C PHE A 153 13.34 14.30 -5.12
N HIS A 154 12.56 15.36 -5.21
CA HIS A 154 13.06 16.66 -5.66
C HIS A 154 14.10 17.24 -4.71
N GLN A 155 13.87 17.14 -3.39
CA GLN A 155 14.84 17.56 -2.38
C GLN A 155 16.13 16.73 -2.48
N ARG A 156 16.04 15.40 -2.62
CA ARG A 156 17.21 14.52 -2.81
C ARG A 156 17.99 14.85 -4.08
N ARG A 157 17.31 15.00 -5.21
CA ARG A 157 17.92 15.37 -6.49
C ARG A 157 18.64 16.73 -6.43
N SER A 158 18.17 17.65 -5.61
CA SER A 158 18.81 18.96 -5.36
C SER A 158 19.94 18.92 -4.31
N GLY A 159 20.33 17.74 -3.83
CA GLY A 159 21.43 17.56 -2.87
C GLY A 159 21.05 17.80 -1.40
N ARG A 160 19.74 17.88 -1.10
CA ARG A 160 19.21 17.98 0.28
C ARG A 160 18.88 16.59 0.82
N LEU A 161 18.67 16.47 2.13
CA LEU A 161 18.28 15.22 2.80
C LEU A 161 19.30 14.08 2.61
N THR A 162 20.60 14.42 2.64
CA THR A 162 21.74 13.52 2.43
C THR A 162 22.41 13.08 3.75
N ASP A 163 21.98 13.63 4.88
CA ASP A 163 22.52 13.40 6.22
C ASP A 163 22.15 12.02 6.80
N ARG A 164 21.14 11.37 6.21
CA ARG A 164 20.79 9.98 6.49
C ARG A 164 21.01 9.11 5.25
N SER A 165 22.24 8.64 5.08
CA SER A 165 22.49 7.39 4.33
C SER A 165 22.00 6.25 5.21
N VAL A 166 20.87 5.63 4.87
CA VAL A 166 20.36 4.45 5.58
C VAL A 166 20.94 3.22 4.93
#